data_AF-A0AAN1D791-F1
#
_entry.id   AF-A0AAN1D791-F1
#
_cell.length_a   1.000
_cell.length_b   1.000
_cell.length_c   1.000
_cell.angle_alpha   90.00
_cell.angle_beta   90.00
_cell.angle_gamma   90.00
#
_symmetry.space_group_name_H-M   'P 1'
#
loop_
_entity.id
_entity.type
_entity.pdbx_description
1 polymer ?
#
loop_
_entity_poly.entity_id
_entity_poly.type
_entity_poly.pdbx_seq_one_letter_code
_entity_poly.pdbx_strand_id
1 'polypeptide(L)'
;METSKFILHGDILIMNVKIDDVDYTFGIRWKAPKKPYDETWELVSYVKNSTGEKDLSEEQIKKFIDAVNPKMKFPSSVLKLASWLVKRKS
;
A
#
# COMPACT_ATOMS: atom_id res chain seq x y z
N MET A 1 -10.25 -6.28 8.03
CA MET A 1 -9.67 -5.66 6.83
C MET A 1 -9.21 -6.77 5.91
N GLU A 2 -9.73 -6.79 4.69
CA GLU A 2 -9.35 -7.76 3.67
C GLU A 2 -8.68 -7.03 2.51
N THR A 3 -7.71 -7.67 1.86
CA THR A 3 -6.97 -7.06 0.75
C THR A 3 -6.98 -7.99 -0.45
N SER A 4 -7.19 -7.43 -1.64
CA SER A 4 -7.25 -8.19 -2.88
C SER A 4 -6.77 -7.35 -4.07
N LYS A 5 -6.64 -7.97 -5.25
CA LYS A 5 -6.24 -7.32 -6.52
C LYS A 5 -4.98 -6.46 -6.40
N PHE A 6 -3.84 -7.11 -6.17
CA PHE A 6 -2.54 -6.46 -6.13
C PHE A 6 -2.03 -6.16 -7.54
N ILE A 7 -1.94 -4.88 -7.91
CA ILE A 7 -1.45 -4.41 -9.20
C ILE A 7 -0.22 -3.53 -8.95
N LEU A 8 0.95 -4.00 -9.36
CA LEU A 8 2.19 -3.22 -9.27
C LEU A 8 2.40 -2.43 -10.58
N HIS A 9 2.40 -1.11 -10.49
CA HIS A 9 2.72 -0.22 -11.60
C HIS A 9 3.91 0.66 -11.25
N GLY A 10 5.10 0.27 -11.73
CA GLY A 10 6.35 0.88 -11.30
C GLY A 10 6.56 0.68 -9.79
N ASP A 11 6.89 1.76 -9.08
CA ASP A 11 7.08 1.76 -7.62
C ASP A 11 5.77 1.89 -6.82
N ILE A 12 4.60 1.91 -7.47
CA ILE A 12 3.29 2.03 -6.82
C ILE A 12 2.56 0.68 -6.87
N LEU A 13 2.20 0.17 -5.70
CA LEU A 13 1.30 -0.97 -5.53
C LEU A 13 -0.12 -0.46 -5.31
N ILE A 14 -1.01 -0.81 -6.23
CA ILE A 14 -2.44 -0.57 -6.12
C ILE A 14 -3.09 -1.84 -5.58
N MET A 15 -3.98 -1.71 -4.61
CA MET A 15 -4.73 -2.83 -4.03
C MET A 15 -6.15 -2.42 -3.70
N ASN A 16 -7.07 -3.39 -3.72
CA ASN A 16 -8.38 -3.23 -3.12
C ASN A 16 -8.31 -3.61 -1.65
N VAL A 17 -8.95 -2.79 -0.81
CA VAL A 17 -8.99 -2.94 0.64
C VAL A 17 -10.44 -2.80 1.07
N LYS A 18 -10.93 -3.82 1.77
CA LYS A 18 -12.27 -3.82 2.36
C LYS A 18 -12.19 -3.42 3.83
N ILE A 19 -12.80 -2.29 4.17
CA ILE A 19 -12.85 -1.70 5.52
C ILE A 19 -14.33 -1.52 5.87
N ASP A 20 -14.78 -2.14 6.97
CA ASP A 20 -16.17 -2.03 7.45
C ASP A 20 -17.24 -2.29 6.36
N ASP A 21 -17.02 -3.34 5.56
CA ASP A 21 -17.83 -3.75 4.41
C ASP A 21 -17.82 -2.80 3.18
N VAL A 22 -17.01 -1.74 3.24
CA VAL A 22 -16.83 -0.79 2.14
C VAL A 22 -15.53 -1.08 1.39
N ASP A 23 -15.62 -1.11 0.06
CA ASP A 23 -14.47 -1.32 -0.81
C ASP A 23 -13.76 -0.01 -1.16
N TYR A 24 -12.45 -0.02 -0.95
CA TYR A 24 -11.54 1.06 -1.28
C TYR A 24 -10.44 0.59 -2.22
N THR A 25 -9.95 1.49 -3.06
CA THR A 25 -8.72 1.29 -3.82
C THR A 25 -7.63 2.14 -3.19
N PHE A 26 -6.56 1.49 -2.73
CA PHE A 26 -5.38 2.13 -2.16
C PHE A 26 -4.21 2.04 -3.12
N GLY A 27 -3.48 3.14 -3.28
CA GLY A 27 -2.17 3.20 -3.92
C GLY A 27 -1.10 3.48 -2.88
N ILE A 28 -0.17 2.55 -2.69
CA ILE A 28 0.99 2.71 -1.81
C ILE A 28 2.27 2.68 -2.64
N ARG A 29 3.22 3.55 -2.32
CA ARG A 29 4.53 3.60 -2.99
C ARG A 29 5.58 2.93 -2.13
N TRP A 30 6.41 2.11 -2.76
CA TRP A 30 7.60 1.58 -2.10
C TRP A 30 8.63 2.68 -1.89
N LYS A 31 9.03 2.90 -0.63
CA LYS A 31 10.21 3.68 -0.27
C LYS A 31 11.38 2.75 -0.02
N ALA A 32 12.56 3.13 -0.52
CA ALA A 32 13.79 2.44 -0.17
C ALA A 32 13.90 2.34 1.35
N PRO A 33 14.01 1.14 1.94
CA PRO A 33 14.18 1.03 3.38
C PRO A 33 15.48 1.75 3.76
N LYS A 34 15.37 2.86 4.49
CA LYS A 34 16.50 3.45 5.20
C LYS A 34 16.58 2.74 6.53
N LYS A 35 17.76 2.25 6.92
CA LYS A 35 17.95 1.62 8.23
C LYS A 35 17.60 2.63 9.34
N PRO A 36 16.91 2.20 10.42
CA PRO A 36 16.37 0.85 10.66
C PRO A 36 15.08 0.60 9.84
N TYR A 37 14.85 -0.66 9.45
CA TYR A 37 13.89 -1.13 8.43
C TYR A 37 12.40 -0.91 8.79
N ASP A 38 11.99 0.33 9.05
CA ASP A 38 10.81 0.51 9.87
C ASP A 38 9.56 0.81 9.03
N GLU A 39 9.72 1.43 7.84
CA GLU A 39 8.57 1.77 6.98
C GLU A 39 8.95 1.67 5.49
N THR A 40 8.40 0.66 4.80
CA THR A 40 8.73 0.38 3.39
C THR A 40 7.69 0.89 2.40
N TRP A 41 6.47 1.15 2.87
CA TRP A 41 5.37 1.61 2.04
C TRP A 41 4.78 2.93 2.56
N GLU A 42 4.55 3.87 1.65
CA GLU A 42 3.90 5.15 1.94
C GLU A 42 2.56 5.23 1.19
N LEU A 43 1.52 5.76 1.83
CA LEU A 43 0.26 6.04 1.16
C LEU A 43 0.44 7.14 0.10
N VAL A 44 0.09 6.85 -1.15
CA VAL A 44 0.04 7.84 -2.23
C VAL A 44 -1.38 8.34 -2.43
N SER A 45 -2.33 7.41 -2.46
CA SER A 45 -3.74 7.73 -2.69
C SER A 45 -4.64 6.66 -2.14
N TYR A 46 -5.88 7.04 -1.86
CA TYR A 46 -6.97 6.11 -1.70
C TYR A 46 -8.23 6.72 -2.32
N VAL A 47 -9.21 5.86 -2.59
CA VAL A 47 -10.51 6.26 -3.08
C VAL A 47 -11.55 5.20 -2.72
N LYS A 48 -12.76 5.63 -2.36
CA LYS A 48 -13.92 4.75 -2.17
C LYS A 48 -14.44 4.30 -3.53
N ASN A 49 -14.59 2.99 -3.71
CA ASN A 49 -14.96 2.45 -5.03
C ASN A 49 -16.39 2.81 -5.45
N SER A 50 -17.30 3.04 -4.50
CA SER A 50 -18.70 3.35 -4.81
C SER A 50 -18.97 4.80 -5.17
N THR A 51 -18.30 5.76 -4.54
CA THR A 51 -18.54 7.20 -4.75
C THR A 51 -17.39 7.93 -5.43
N GLY A 52 -16.18 7.36 -5.44
CA GLY A 52 -14.98 8.07 -5.87
C GLY A 52 -14.44 9.06 -4.85
N GLU A 53 -14.99 9.08 -3.63
CA GLU A 53 -14.63 10.05 -2.60
C GLU A 53 -13.48 9.57 -1.70
N LYS A 54 -12.88 10.52 -0.98
CA LYS A 54 -11.86 10.28 0.05
C LYS A 54 -12.47 10.55 1.42
N ASP A 55 -13.23 9.58 1.92
CA ASP A 55 -14.04 9.70 3.14
C ASP A 55 -13.44 8.98 4.36
N LEU A 56 -12.19 8.48 4.28
CA LEU A 56 -11.53 7.80 5.39
C LEU A 56 -10.96 8.81 6.38
N SER A 57 -11.11 8.50 7.67
CA SER A 57 -10.47 9.26 8.75
C SER A 57 -8.96 8.98 8.81
N GLU A 58 -8.20 9.90 9.42
CA GLU A 58 -6.76 9.72 9.66
C GLU A 58 -6.47 8.45 10.46
N GLU A 59 -7.33 8.08 11.41
CA GLU A 59 -7.20 6.85 12.19
C GLU A 59 -7.35 5.59 11.34
N GLN A 60 -8.29 5.60 10.38
CA GLN A 60 -8.49 4.47 9.45
C GLN A 60 -7.30 4.34 8.50
N ILE A 61 -6.80 5.46 7.99
CA ILE A 61 -5.59 5.51 7.15
C ILE A 61 -4.38 4.98 7.91
N LYS A 62 -4.21 5.40 9.18
CA LYS A 62 -3.12 4.94 10.03
C LYS A 62 -3.22 3.45 10.32
N LYS A 63 -4.40 2.93 10.65
CA LYS A 63 -4.64 1.48 10.82
C LYS A 63 -4.29 0.69 9.56
N PHE A 64 -4.58 1.23 8.37
CA PHE A 64 -4.18 0.61 7.12
C PHE A 64 -2.65 0.56 6.96
N ILE A 65 -1.96 1.69 7.16
CA ILE A 65 -0.49 1.74 7.04
C ILE A 65 0.20 0.86 8.10
N ASP A 66 -0.29 0.84 9.34
CA ASP A 66 0.21 -0.03 10.42
C ASP A 66 -0.05 -1.53 10.18
N ALA A 67 -1.01 -1.86 9.33
CA ALA A 67 -1.27 -3.22 8.88
C ALA A 67 -0.36 -3.60 7.71
N VAL A 68 -0.11 -2.67 6.79
CA VAL A 68 0.79 -2.84 5.64
C VAL A 68 2.25 -2.92 6.08
N ASN A 69 2.71 -1.98 6.90
CA ASN A 69 4.05 -1.95 7.49
C ASN A 69 3.99 -2.38 8.96
N PRO A 70 4.83 -3.32 9.44
CA PRO A 70 5.60 -4.36 8.74
C PRO A 70 4.85 -5.71 8.70
N LYS A 71 3.58 -5.73 9.10
CA LYS A 71 2.83 -6.98 9.38
C LYS A 71 2.41 -7.72 8.12
N MET A 72 2.28 -7.03 6.99
CA MET A 72 1.81 -7.64 5.74
C MET A 72 2.94 -8.36 5.00
N LYS A 73 2.85 -9.70 4.93
CA LYS A 73 3.75 -10.52 4.12
C LYS A 73 3.30 -10.47 2.66
N PHE A 74 3.86 -9.53 1.90
CA PHE A 74 3.66 -9.49 0.45
C PHE A 74 4.30 -10.70 -0.24
N PRO A 75 3.76 -11.15 -1.39
CA PRO A 75 4.42 -12.16 -2.21
C PRO A 75 5.86 -11.76 -2.54
N SER A 76 6.78 -12.73 -2.50
CA SER A 76 8.21 -12.47 -2.72
C SER A 76 8.52 -11.86 -4.09
N SER A 77 7.69 -12.14 -5.10
CA SER A 77 7.76 -11.53 -6.43
C SER A 77 7.54 -10.01 -6.40
N VAL A 78 6.55 -9.54 -5.63
CA VAL A 78 6.24 -8.11 -5.46
C VAL A 78 7.41 -7.40 -4.78
N LEU A 79 7.96 -8.00 -3.71
CA LEU A 79 9.09 -7.43 -2.97
C LEU A 79 10.37 -7.35 -3.82
N LYS A 80 10.67 -8.40 -4.61
CA LYS A 80 11.83 -8.41 -5.52
C LYS A 80 11.71 -7.34 -6.60
N LEU A 81 10.54 -7.20 -7.21
CA LEU A 81 10.29 -6.19 -8.24
C LEU A 81 10.36 -4.76 -7.68
N ALA A 82 9.74 -4.51 -6.53
CA ALA A 82 9.80 -3.21 -5.86
C ALA A 82 11.24 -2.82 -5.49
N SER A 83 12.01 -3.75 -4.91
CA SER A 83 13.41 -3.52 -4.58
C SER A 83 14.27 -3.21 -5.82
N TRP A 84 14.06 -3.93 -6.92
CA TRP A 84 14.80 -3.71 -8.17
C TRP A 84 14.50 -2.33 -8.78
N LEU A 85 13.23 -1.92 -8.80
CA LEU A 85 12.82 -0.62 -9.35
C LEU A 85 13.40 0.57 -8.58
N VAL A 86 13.49 0.46 -7.26
CA VAL A 86 14.05 1.51 -6.42
C VAL A 86 15.56 1.62 -6.56
N LYS A 87 16.27 0.48 -6.67
CA LYS A 87 17.72 0.50 -6.96
C LYS A 87 18.07 1.11 -8.32
N ARG A 88 17.14 1.11 -9.28
CA ARG A 88 17.36 1.71 -10.61
C ARG A 88 17.22 3.23 -10.65
N LYS A 89 16.56 3.83 -9.65
CA LYS A 89 16.34 5.29 -9.55
C LYS A 89 17.38 6.01 -8.68
N SER A 90 18.28 5.26 -8.03
CA SER A 90 19.40 5.79 -7.23
C SER A 90 20.72 5.63 -7.96
#